data_AF-A0A957RYG7-F1
#
_entry.id   AF-A0A957RYG7-F1
#
_cell.length_a   1.000
_cell.length_b   1.000
_cell.length_c   1.000
_cell.angle_alpha   90.00
_cell.angle_beta   90.00
_cell.angle_gamma   90.00
#
_symmetry.space_group_name_H-M   'P 1'
#
loop_
_entity.id
_entity.type
_entity.pdbx_description
1 polymer ?
#
loop_
_entity_poly.entity_id
_entity_poly.type
_entity_poly.pdbx_seq_one_letter_code
_entity_poly.pdbx_strand_id
1 'polypeptide(L)'
;MNRQTNKADRLRQIEEILWANPEGLTRAEIARRLGVERSTISRYIDSDDLPPDIFIDESDKDRLKLDRRLQITQIVVHNLRSLV
;
A
#
# COMPACT_ATOMS: atom_id res chain seq x y z
N MET A 1 14.39 11.19 -9.72
CA MET A 1 14.29 9.76 -10.13
C MET A 1 15.12 8.96 -9.15
N ASN A 2 14.50 8.46 -8.09
CA ASN A 2 15.23 7.67 -7.09
C ASN A 2 15.23 6.20 -7.51
N ARG A 3 16.32 5.52 -7.14
CA ARG A 3 16.76 4.15 -7.44
C ARG A 3 15.63 3.15 -7.73
N GLN A 4 15.88 2.16 -8.59
CA GLN A 4 14.99 1.05 -8.94
C GLN A 4 14.34 0.42 -7.68
N THR A 5 13.25 1.00 -7.19
CA THR A 5 12.41 0.41 -6.15
C THR A 5 11.79 -0.82 -6.77
N ASN A 6 12.11 -2.00 -6.25
CA ASN A 6 11.53 -3.22 -6.77
C ASN A 6 10.03 -3.27 -6.42
N LYS A 7 9.30 -4.21 -7.03
CA LYS A 7 7.84 -4.33 -6.81
C LYS A 7 7.50 -4.51 -5.32
N ALA A 8 8.23 -5.34 -4.60
CA ALA A 8 7.99 -5.62 -3.18
C ALA A 8 8.11 -4.34 -2.32
N ASP A 9 9.15 -3.54 -2.56
CA ASP A 9 9.33 -2.25 -1.87
C ASP A 9 8.19 -1.28 -2.17
N ARG A 10 7.67 -1.25 -3.40
CA ARG A 10 6.50 -0.39 -3.73
C ARG A 10 5.23 -0.86 -3.04
N LEU A 11 4.96 -2.17 -3.01
CA LEU A 11 3.78 -2.71 -2.32
C LEU A 11 3.83 -2.38 -0.82
N ARG A 12 5.01 -2.52 -0.20
CA ARG A 12 5.25 -2.12 1.20
C ARG A 12 4.99 -0.62 1.43
N GLN A 13 5.43 0.24 0.51
CA GLN A 13 5.15 1.68 0.60
C GLN A 13 3.66 2.02 0.42
N ILE A 14 2.91 1.23 -0.38
CA ILE A 14 1.45 1.38 -0.47
C ILE A 14 0.80 1.09 0.88
N GLU A 15 1.17 0.00 1.55
CA GLU A 15 0.69 -0.31 2.91
C GLU A 15 0.98 0.82 3.89
N GLU A 16 2.23 1.33 3.93
CA GLU A 16 2.62 2.43 4.84
C GLU A 16 1.79 3.70 4.59
N ILE A 17 1.56 4.03 3.32
CA ILE A 17 0.75 5.19 2.94
C ILE A 17 -0.70 4.99 3.39
N LEU A 18 -1.30 3.83 3.13
CA LEU A 18 -2.70 3.57 3.50
C LEU A 18 -2.86 3.44 5.03
N TRP A 19 -1.85 2.92 5.72
CA TRP A 19 -1.80 2.92 7.18
C TRP A 19 -1.91 4.35 7.73
N ALA A 20 -1.16 5.29 7.15
CA ALA A 20 -1.20 6.69 7.55
C ALA A 20 -2.46 7.46 7.09
N ASN A 21 -3.29 6.88 6.20
CA ASN A 21 -4.45 7.55 5.56
C ASN A 21 -5.67 6.63 5.64
N PRO A 22 -6.31 6.48 6.83
CA PRO A 22 -7.42 5.56 7.06
C PRO A 22 -8.66 5.82 6.20
N GLU A 23 -8.84 7.06 5.73
CA GLU A 23 -9.88 7.43 4.78
C GLU A 23 -9.68 6.81 3.39
N GLY A 24 -8.52 6.20 3.14
CA GLY A 24 -8.15 5.61 1.87
C GLY A 24 -7.71 6.65 0.85
N LEU A 25 -7.11 6.18 -0.24
CA LEU A 25 -6.58 7.03 -1.30
C LEU A 25 -6.92 6.49 -2.68
N THR A 26 -7.11 7.40 -3.62
CA THR A 26 -7.25 7.04 -5.03
C THR A 26 -5.92 6.56 -5.61
N ARG A 27 -6.00 5.78 -6.69
CA ARG A 27 -4.82 5.32 -7.45
C ARG A 27 -3.89 6.47 -7.85
N ALA A 28 -4.46 7.64 -8.20
CA ALA A 28 -3.72 8.82 -8.60
C ALA A 28 -2.97 9.46 -7.42
N GLU A 29 -3.59 9.52 -6.24
CA GLU A 29 -2.95 10.06 -5.04
C GLU A 29 -1.80 9.17 -4.58
N ILE A 30 -1.99 7.85 -4.59
CA ILE A 30 -0.93 6.87 -4.28
C ILE A 30 0.23 7.00 -5.26
N ALA A 31 -0.06 7.01 -6.56
CA ALA A 31 0.96 7.17 -7.60
C ALA A 31 1.77 8.46 -7.44
N ARG A 32 1.10 9.59 -7.15
CA ARG A 32 1.75 10.87 -6.91
C ARG A 32 2.66 10.85 -5.68
N ARG A 33 2.26 10.17 -4.60
CA ARG A 33 3.08 10.05 -3.38
C ARG A 33 4.31 9.15 -3.59
N LEU A 34 4.16 8.09 -4.39
CA LEU A 34 5.26 7.16 -4.71
C LEU A 34 6.17 7.65 -5.85
N GLY A 35 5.77 8.70 -6.58
CA GLY A 35 6.50 9.18 -7.74
C GLY A 35 6.49 8.20 -8.92
N VAL A 36 5.40 7.45 -9.08
CA VAL A 36 5.19 6.48 -10.17
C VAL A 36 4.00 6.88 -11.04
N GLU A 37 3.85 6.23 -12.20
CA GLU A 37 2.64 6.41 -13.01
C GLU A 37 1.42 5.74 -12.39
N ARG A 38 0.23 6.33 -12.59
CA ARG A 38 -1.05 5.72 -12.20
C ARG A 38 -1.22 4.31 -12.78
N SER A 39 -0.72 4.08 -14.00
CA SER A 39 -0.72 2.78 -14.68
C SER A 39 -0.01 1.68 -13.88
N THR A 40 1.01 2.04 -13.10
CA THR A 40 1.74 1.10 -12.22
C THR A 40 0.84 0.61 -11.09
N ILE A 41 0.05 1.51 -10.50
CA ILE A 41 -0.91 1.16 -9.44
C ILE A 41 -2.05 0.32 -10.02
N SER A 42 -2.59 0.69 -11.19
CA SER A 42 -3.61 -0.13 -11.87
C SER A 42 -3.09 -1.54 -12.14
N ARG A 43 -1.85 -1.70 -12.63
CA ARG A 43 -1.27 -3.02 -12.89
C ARG A 43 -1.23 -3.90 -11.64
N TYR A 44 -0.89 -3.34 -10.47
CA TYR A 44 -0.88 -4.10 -9.22
C TYR A 44 -2.28 -4.54 -8.79
N ILE A 45 -3.30 -3.73 -9.04
CA ILE A 45 -4.70 -4.10 -8.82
C ILE A 45 -5.11 -5.21 -9.79
N ASP A 46 -4.89 -5.00 -11.09
CA ASP A 46 -5.35 -5.91 -12.15
C ASP A 46 -4.64 -7.29 -12.10
N SER A 47 -3.43 -7.33 -11.52
CA SER A 47 -2.63 -8.55 -11.36
C SER A 47 -2.81 -9.22 -10.00
N ASP A 48 -3.69 -8.70 -9.14
CA ASP A 48 -3.91 -9.18 -7.76
C ASP A 48 -2.62 -9.21 -6.92
N ASP A 49 -1.76 -8.21 -7.12
CA ASP A 49 -0.46 -8.10 -6.46
C ASP A 49 -0.54 -7.36 -5.12
N LEU A 50 -1.70 -6.81 -4.80
CA LEU A 50 -1.87 -6.04 -3.58
C LEU A 50 -1.81 -6.97 -2.35
N PRO A 51 -1.24 -6.48 -1.26
CA PRO A 51 -1.33 -7.13 0.04
C PRO A 51 -2.79 -7.47 0.42
N PRO A 52 -3.03 -8.61 1.09
CA PRO A 52 -4.37 -9.13 1.36
C PRO A 52 -5.19 -8.26 2.32
N ASP A 53 -4.55 -7.36 3.06
CA ASP A 53 -5.18 -6.37 3.92
C ASP A 53 -5.58 -5.09 3.18
N ILE A 54 -5.24 -4.94 1.90
CA ILE A 54 -5.62 -3.80 1.07
C ILE A 54 -6.80 -4.17 0.17
N PHE A 55 -7.84 -3.35 0.19
CA PHE A 55 -9.04 -3.52 -0.63
C PHE A 55 -9.47 -2.21 -1.30
N ILE A 56 -10.28 -2.33 -2.34
CA ILE A 56 -10.91 -1.19 -3.01
C ILE A 56 -12.31 -1.00 -2.43
N ASP A 57 -12.60 0.20 -1.94
CA ASP A 57 -13.93 0.59 -1.50
C ASP A 57 -14.70 1.22 -2.65
N GLU A 58 -15.51 0.40 -3.33
CA GLU A 58 -16.35 0.83 -4.46
C GLU A 58 -17.44 1.83 -4.03
N SER A 59 -17.81 1.85 -2.74
CA SER A 59 -18.79 2.81 -2.21
C SER A 59 -18.16 4.20 -1.98
N ASP A 60 -16.83 4.29 -1.98
CA ASP A 60 -16.06 5.51 -1.73
C ASP A 60 -15.12 5.83 -2.91
N LYS A 61 -15.70 5.98 -4.10
CA LYS A 61 -15.00 6.42 -5.33
C LYS A 61 -13.75 5.57 -5.65
N ASP A 62 -13.84 4.26 -5.44
CA ASP A 62 -12.76 3.29 -5.67
C ASP A 62 -11.45 3.65 -4.94
N ARG A 63 -11.56 4.19 -3.72
CA ARG A 63 -10.40 4.42 -2.85
C ARG A 63 -9.82 3.08 -2.39
N LEU A 64 -8.50 2.97 -2.44
CA LEU A 64 -7.80 1.88 -1.79
C LEU A 64 -7.77 2.16 -0.29
N LYS A 65 -8.14 1.17 0.52
CA LYS A 65 -8.16 1.21 1.97
C LYS A 65 -7.41 0.01 2.53
N LEU A 66 -6.98 0.15 3.77
CA LEU A 66 -6.27 -0.89 4.49
C LEU A 66 -7.11 -1.36 5.68
N ASP A 67 -7.40 -2.65 5.72
CA ASP A 67 -8.07 -3.29 6.85
C ASP A 67 -7.06 -3.54 7.97
N ARG A 68 -7.00 -2.59 8.90
CA ARG A 68 -6.12 -2.66 10.07
C ARG A 68 -6.39 -3.86 10.97
N ARG A 69 -7.55 -4.52 10.87
CA ARG A 69 -7.85 -5.73 11.65
C ARG A 69 -7.12 -6.97 11.13
N LEU A 70 -6.74 -6.98 9.86
CA LEU A 70 -6.01 -8.09 9.23
C LEU A 70 -4.49 -7.96 9.38
N GLN A 71 -3.99 -6.81 9.87
CA GLN A 71 -2.55 -6.52 9.99
C GLN A 71 -1.82 -7.10 11.21
N ILE A 72 -2.51 -7.80 12.11
CA ILE A 72 -1.97 -8.16 13.45
C ILE A 72 -0.71 -9.05 13.37
N THR A 73 -0.37 -9.60 12.21
CA THR A 73 0.74 -10.54 12.05
C THR A 73 2.09 -9.89 11.69
N GLN A 74 2.15 -8.70 11.06
CA GLN A 74 3.42 -8.17 10.50
C GLN A 74 4.16 -7.17 11.41
N ILE A 75 3.47 -6.46 12.31
CA ILE A 75 4.07 -5.38 13.12
C ILE A 75 4.92 -5.90 14.29
N VAL A 76 4.61 -7.09 14.82
CA VAL A 76 5.32 -7.66 15.99
C VAL A 76 6.76 -8.06 15.63
N VAL A 77 7.04 -8.38 14.36
CA VAL A 77 8.39 -8.83 13.93
C VAL A 77 9.36 -7.65 13.74
N HIS A 78 8.88 -6.46 13.37
CA HIS A 78 9.76 -5.33 13.04
C HIS A 78 10.27 -4.57 14.26
N ASN A 79 9.50 -4.52 15.37
CA ASN A 79 9.91 -3.83 16.60
C ASN A 79 10.88 -4.63 17.49
N LEU A 80 11.08 -5.92 17.23
CA LEU A 80 11.98 -6.78 18.00
C LEU A 80 13.43 -6.82 17.47
N ARG A 81 13.72 -6.22 16.30
CA ARG A 81 15.08 -6.18 15.73
C ARG A 81 15.90 -4.93 16.10
N SER A 82 15.30 -3.97 16.81
CA SER A 82 16.00 -2.78 17.32
C SER A 82 16.33 -2.86 18.82
N LEU A 83 16.07 -4.00 19.45
CA LEU A 83 16.29 -4.28 20.88
C LEU A 83 16.97 -5.64 21.08
N VAL A 84 18.07 -5.90 20.36
CA VAL A 84 19.08 -6.93 20.69
C VAL A 84 20.39 -6.58 20.02
#